data_AF-A0A0C3GAG9-F1
#
_entry.id   AF-A0A0C3GAG9-F1
#
_cell.length_a   1.000
_cell.length_b   1.000
_cell.length_c   1.000
_cell.angle_alpha   90.00
_cell.angle_beta   90.00
_cell.angle_gamma   90.00
#
_symmetry.space_group_name_H-M   'P 1'
#
loop_
_entity.id
_entity.type
_entity.pdbx_description
1 polymer ?
#
loop_
_entity_poly.entity_id
_entity_poly.type
_entity_poly.pdbx_seq_one_letter_code
_entity_poly.pdbx_strand_id
1 'polypeptide(L)'
;MGASFGQNLAHSRKEATRRQRIEAEQRRRDELRDGYAKLKDVLPVSNQKSSKVSLLERATNHIANLEQSTAEMQARLTHLEQEVKRLRAINEKISLGLENTPSPGNTASLHSNDRIPLSPPPDEPMSHSLASVKGQEPPREESRSPSASDGF
;
A
#
# COMPACT_ATOMS: atom_id res chain seq x y z
N MET A 1 69.52 -17.65 20.66
CA MET A 1 68.35 -16.84 21.04
C MET A 1 67.36 -16.56 19.88
N GLY A 2 67.24 -17.42 18.85
CA GLY A 2 66.35 -17.15 17.69
C GLY A 2 64.98 -17.87 17.71
N ALA A 3 64.85 -18.98 18.43
CA ALA A 3 63.66 -19.83 18.38
C ALA A 3 62.42 -19.23 19.10
N SER A 4 62.63 -18.43 20.15
CA SER A 4 61.54 -17.82 20.93
C SER A 4 60.77 -16.74 20.16
N PHE A 5 61.45 -15.95 19.32
CA PHE A 5 60.81 -14.89 18.52
C PHE A 5 59.93 -15.45 17.40
N GLY A 6 60.35 -16.56 16.75
CA GLY A 6 59.58 -17.22 15.71
C GLY A 6 58.28 -17.84 16.20
N GLN A 7 58.29 -18.44 17.40
CA GLN A 7 57.06 -18.95 18.04
C GLN A 7 56.08 -17.83 18.37
N ASN A 8 56.55 -16.72 18.97
CA ASN A 8 55.70 -15.58 19.29
C ASN A 8 55.04 -14.96 18.05
N LEU A 9 55.78 -14.85 16.94
CA LEU A 9 55.21 -14.34 15.68
C LEU A 9 54.19 -15.30 15.06
N ALA A 10 54.42 -16.61 15.13
CA ALA A 10 53.47 -17.62 14.66
C ALA A 10 52.19 -17.64 15.51
N HIS A 11 52.30 -17.48 16.83
CA HIS A 11 51.15 -17.31 17.73
C HIS A 11 50.39 -16.02 17.44
N SER A 12 51.09 -14.91 17.23
CA SER A 12 50.49 -13.62 16.86
C SER A 12 49.74 -13.67 15.54
N ARG A 13 50.28 -14.35 14.51
CA ARG A 13 49.57 -14.57 13.24
C ARG A 13 48.32 -15.44 13.40
N LYS A 14 48.42 -16.55 14.15
CA LYS A 14 47.26 -17.41 14.45
C LYS A 14 46.18 -16.64 15.22
N GLU A 15 46.57 -15.79 16.15
CA GLU A 15 45.65 -14.95 16.91
C GLU A 15 45.01 -13.86 16.05
N ALA A 16 45.76 -13.24 15.14
CA ALA A 16 45.23 -12.29 14.17
C ALA A 16 44.15 -12.94 13.28
N THR A 17 44.41 -14.13 12.73
CA THR A 17 43.40 -14.86 11.93
C THR A 17 42.19 -15.25 12.76
N ARG A 18 42.38 -15.67 14.02
CA ARG A 18 41.26 -15.97 14.93
C ARG A 18 40.40 -14.73 15.20
N ARG A 19 41.02 -13.57 15.47
CA ARG A 19 40.31 -12.30 15.70
C ARG A 19 39.53 -11.87 14.46
N GLN A 20 40.14 -11.93 13.29
CA GLN A 20 39.47 -11.62 12.02
C GLN A 20 38.25 -12.53 11.77
N ARG A 21 38.38 -13.82 12.08
CA ARG A 21 37.26 -14.78 11.96
C ARG A 21 36.12 -14.45 12.93
N ILE A 22 36.43 -14.06 14.15
CA ILE A 22 35.42 -13.64 15.15
C ILE A 22 34.72 -12.36 14.69
N GLU A 23 35.48 -11.37 14.23
CA GLU A 23 34.92 -10.10 13.76
C GLU A 23 34.02 -10.29 12.54
N ALA A 24 34.44 -11.10 11.57
CA ALA A 24 33.63 -11.42 10.39
C ALA A 24 32.32 -12.12 10.75
N GLU A 25 32.37 -13.09 11.69
CA GLU A 25 31.15 -13.76 12.16
C GLU A 25 30.24 -12.83 12.97
N GLN A 26 30.82 -11.89 13.73
CA GLN A 26 30.02 -10.91 14.46
C GLN A 26 29.27 -9.97 13.50
N ARG A 27 29.95 -9.46 12.46
CA ARG A 27 29.31 -8.68 11.39
C ARG A 27 28.16 -9.45 10.73
N ARG A 28 28.38 -10.73 10.38
CA ARG A 28 27.33 -11.60 9.84
C ARG A 28 26.13 -11.76 10.78
N ARG A 29 26.37 -11.85 12.10
CA ARG A 29 25.30 -11.96 13.10
C ARG A 29 24.50 -10.68 13.25
N ASP A 30 25.16 -9.53 13.13
CA ASP A 30 24.50 -8.22 13.21
C ASP A 30 23.62 -7.99 11.98
N GLU A 31 24.14 -8.25 10.77
CA GLU A 31 23.35 -8.23 9.54
C GLU A 31 22.12 -9.15 9.61
N LEU A 32 22.29 -10.35 10.20
CA LEU A 32 21.19 -11.28 10.38
C LEU A 32 20.14 -10.75 11.38
N ARG A 33 20.56 -10.10 12.47
CA ARG A 33 19.64 -9.47 13.44
C ARG A 33 18.82 -8.37 12.77
N ASP A 34 19.48 -7.53 11.98
CA ASP A 34 18.81 -6.46 11.22
C ASP A 34 17.83 -7.04 10.20
N GLY A 35 18.19 -8.15 9.53
CA GLY A 35 17.29 -8.89 8.66
C GLY A 35 16.02 -9.37 9.37
N TYR A 36 16.15 -9.93 10.58
CA TYR A 36 14.99 -10.34 11.38
C TYR A 36 14.15 -9.15 11.88
N ALA A 37 14.78 -8.01 12.18
CA ALA A 37 14.06 -6.79 12.56
C ALA A 37 13.20 -6.28 11.41
N LYS A 38 13.80 -6.12 10.22
CA LYS A 38 13.07 -5.74 8.99
C LYS A 38 11.95 -6.73 8.65
N LEU A 39 12.20 -8.03 8.81
CA LEU A 39 11.17 -9.05 8.60
C LEU A 39 10.00 -8.86 9.55
N LYS A 40 10.26 -8.57 10.82
CA LYS A 40 9.19 -8.35 11.81
C LYS A 40 8.32 -7.15 11.43
N ASP A 41 8.92 -6.08 10.91
CA ASP A 41 8.23 -4.83 10.60
C ASP A 41 7.27 -4.94 9.40
N VAL A 42 7.57 -5.82 8.44
CA VAL A 42 6.72 -6.03 7.24
C VAL A 42 5.62 -7.08 7.45
N LEU A 43 5.65 -7.80 8.57
CA LEU A 43 4.63 -8.81 8.86
C LEU A 43 3.43 -8.19 9.60
N PRO A 44 2.22 -8.76 9.43
CA PRO A 44 1.05 -8.34 10.19
C PRO A 44 1.34 -8.32 11.69
N VAL A 45 1.04 -7.20 12.36
CA VAL A 45 1.39 -6.96 13.76
C VAL A 45 0.91 -8.10 14.66
N SER A 46 1.78 -8.56 15.55
CA SER A 46 1.46 -9.60 16.53
C SER A 46 1.90 -9.18 17.92
N ASN A 47 1.02 -9.37 18.89
CA ASN A 47 1.28 -9.09 20.31
C ASN A 47 2.13 -10.18 20.98
N GLN A 48 2.46 -11.26 20.26
CA GLN A 48 3.29 -12.35 20.78
C GLN A 48 4.78 -12.03 20.63
N LYS A 49 5.57 -12.43 21.63
CA LYS A 49 7.03 -12.28 21.59
C LYS A 49 7.58 -13.05 20.38
N SER A 50 8.13 -12.32 19.43
CA SER A 50 8.65 -12.89 18.19
C SER A 50 9.97 -13.63 18.43
N SER A 51 9.97 -14.94 18.25
CA SER A 51 11.18 -15.78 18.13
C SER A 51 11.60 -15.89 16.66
N LYS A 52 12.87 -16.25 16.40
CA LYS A 52 13.36 -16.47 15.02
C LYS A 52 12.49 -17.47 14.27
N VAL A 53 12.13 -18.59 14.90
CA VAL A 53 11.29 -19.63 14.31
C VAL A 53 9.89 -19.07 14.01
N SER A 54 9.26 -18.41 14.98
CA SER A 54 7.91 -17.84 14.79
C SER A 54 7.86 -16.74 13.71
N LEU A 55 8.94 -15.97 13.52
CA LEU A 55 9.02 -14.97 12.45
C LEU A 55 9.09 -15.63 11.08
N LEU A 56 9.88 -16.70 10.96
CA LEU A 56 9.99 -17.44 9.70
C LEU A 56 8.66 -18.12 9.34
N GLU A 57 8.02 -18.80 10.29
CA GLU A 57 6.71 -19.42 10.07
C GLU A 57 5.64 -18.39 9.67
N ARG A 58 5.57 -17.27 10.39
CA ARG A 58 4.63 -16.17 10.05
C ARG A 58 4.93 -15.59 8.69
N ALA A 59 6.20 -15.45 8.31
CA ALA A 59 6.58 -14.96 6.99
C ALA A 59 6.15 -15.93 5.89
N THR A 60 6.42 -17.23 6.05
CA THR A 60 5.99 -18.26 5.10
C THR A 60 4.46 -18.23 4.91
N ASN A 61 3.70 -18.17 6.00
CA ASN A 61 2.24 -18.11 5.93
C ASN A 61 1.75 -16.80 5.29
N HIS A 62 2.38 -15.67 5.62
CA HIS A 62 2.01 -14.38 5.05
C HIS A 62 2.25 -14.32 3.53
N ILE A 63 3.37 -14.87 3.06
CA ILE A 63 3.66 -14.98 1.62
C ILE A 63 2.59 -15.82 0.93
N ALA A 64 2.29 -17.02 1.44
CA ALA A 64 1.27 -17.89 0.85
C ALA A 64 -0.12 -17.20 0.79
N ASN A 65 -0.49 -16.46 1.85
CA ASN A 65 -1.75 -15.71 1.87
C ASN A 65 -1.76 -14.57 0.84
N LEU A 66 -0.64 -13.84 0.70
CA LEU A 66 -0.53 -12.78 -0.31
C LEU A 66 -0.60 -13.33 -1.74
N GLU A 67 0.03 -14.48 -1.98
CA GLU A 67 -0.04 -15.18 -3.28
C GLU A 67 -1.48 -15.58 -3.61
N GLN A 68 -2.17 -16.20 -2.66
CA GLN A 68 -3.58 -16.56 -2.82
C GLN A 68 -4.46 -15.32 -3.07
N SER A 69 -4.31 -14.28 -2.26
CA SER A 69 -5.08 -13.03 -2.41
C SER A 69 -4.82 -12.36 -3.77
N THR A 70 -3.57 -12.37 -4.23
CA THR A 70 -3.19 -11.84 -5.54
C THR A 70 -3.87 -12.63 -6.67
N ALA A 71 -3.85 -13.96 -6.59
CA ALA A 71 -4.51 -14.82 -7.58
C ALA A 71 -6.03 -14.59 -7.61
N GLU A 72 -6.67 -14.48 -6.46
CA GLU A 72 -8.10 -14.20 -6.35
C GLU A 72 -8.48 -12.83 -6.92
N MET A 73 -7.70 -11.79 -6.61
CA MET A 73 -7.92 -10.44 -7.16
C MET A 73 -7.75 -10.42 -8.67
N GLN A 74 -6.72 -11.11 -9.19
CA GLN A 74 -6.48 -11.21 -10.63
C GLN A 74 -7.63 -11.95 -11.36
N ALA A 75 -8.17 -13.00 -10.75
CA ALA A 75 -9.33 -13.71 -11.28
C ALA A 75 -10.57 -12.82 -11.32
N ARG A 76 -10.81 -12.03 -10.27
CA ARG A 76 -11.92 -11.06 -10.22
C ARG A 76 -11.78 -9.97 -11.27
N LEU A 77 -10.59 -9.42 -11.46
CA LEU A 77 -10.31 -8.45 -12.53
C LEU A 77 -10.62 -9.05 -13.90
N THR A 78 -10.10 -10.24 -14.18
CA THR A 78 -10.33 -10.94 -15.45
C THR A 78 -11.82 -11.18 -15.70
N HIS A 79 -12.57 -11.59 -14.68
CA HIS A 79 -14.02 -11.78 -14.79
C HIS A 79 -14.75 -10.47 -15.09
N LEU A 80 -14.40 -9.38 -14.40
CA LEU A 80 -15.01 -8.07 -14.63
C LEU A 80 -14.67 -7.52 -16.02
N GLU A 81 -13.43 -7.69 -16.48
CA GLU A 81 -13.01 -7.30 -17.83
C GLU A 81 -13.80 -8.04 -18.93
N GLN A 82 -14.03 -9.34 -18.74
CA GLN A 82 -14.88 -10.14 -19.64
C GLN A 82 -16.32 -9.64 -19.66
N GLU A 83 -16.88 -9.31 -18.50
CA GLU A 83 -18.25 -8.81 -18.40
C GLU A 83 -18.41 -7.44 -19.05
N VAL A 84 -17.46 -6.53 -18.83
CA VAL A 84 -17.44 -5.22 -19.52
C VAL A 84 -17.35 -5.41 -21.03
N LYS A 85 -16.49 -6.32 -21.51
CA LYS A 85 -16.37 -6.62 -22.94
C LYS A 85 -17.69 -7.18 -23.51
N ARG A 86 -18.35 -8.09 -22.79
CA ARG A 86 -19.63 -8.67 -23.18
C ARG A 86 -20.72 -7.60 -23.26
N LEU A 87 -20.84 -6.76 -22.23
CA LEU A 87 -21.81 -5.66 -22.18
C LEU A 87 -21.59 -4.66 -23.31
N ARG A 88 -20.34 -4.29 -23.62
CA ARG A 88 -20.01 -3.43 -24.77
C ARG A 88 -20.44 -4.06 -26.09
N ALA A 89 -20.14 -5.34 -26.33
CA ALA A 89 -20.54 -6.04 -27.54
C ALA A 89 -22.06 -6.15 -27.71
N ILE A 90 -22.80 -6.33 -26.60
CA ILE A 90 -24.27 -6.34 -26.62
C ILE A 90 -24.82 -4.94 -26.91
N ASN A 91 -24.26 -3.90 -26.27
CA ASN A 91 -24.68 -2.52 -26.50
C ASN A 91 -24.47 -2.10 -27.97
N GLU A 92 -23.34 -2.46 -28.57
CA GLU A 92 -23.07 -2.24 -30.00
C GLU A 92 -24.08 -2.97 -30.89
N LYS A 93 -24.37 -4.25 -30.60
CA LYS A 93 -25.38 -5.02 -31.35
C LYS A 93 -26.79 -4.44 -31.24
N ILE A 94 -27.19 -3.94 -30.07
CA ILE A 94 -28.49 -3.30 -29.88
C ILE A 94 -28.55 -1.99 -30.66
N SER A 95 -27.50 -1.16 -30.56
CA SER A 95 -27.41 0.13 -31.25
C SER A 95 -27.46 -0.05 -32.78
N LEU A 96 -26.74 -1.04 -33.33
CA LEU A 96 -26.76 -1.36 -34.77
C LEU A 96 -28.03 -2.10 -35.22
N GLY A 97 -28.67 -2.87 -34.33
CA GLY A 97 -29.90 -3.61 -34.60
C GLY A 97 -31.15 -2.73 -34.68
N LEU A 98 -31.15 -1.60 -33.95
CA LEU A 98 -32.19 -0.57 -34.04
C LEU A 98 -32.16 0.20 -35.37
N GLU A 99 -31.02 0.26 -36.05
CA GLU A 99 -30.87 0.90 -37.37
C GLU A 99 -31.26 -0.02 -38.55
N ASN A 100 -31.34 -1.34 -38.33
CA ASN A 100 -31.52 -2.33 -39.41
C ASN A 100 -32.91 -3.01 -39.45
N THR A 101 -33.94 -2.43 -38.83
CA THR A 101 -35.32 -2.87 -39.10
C THR A 101 -35.83 -2.21 -40.39
N PRO A 102 -36.07 -2.95 -41.50
CA PRO A 102 -36.84 -2.41 -42.61
C PRO A 102 -38.31 -2.40 -42.19
N SER A 103 -38.79 -1.27 -41.67
CA SER A 103 -40.23 -1.03 -41.54
C SER A 103 -40.63 0.13 -42.44
N PRO A 104 -41.54 -0.08 -43.41
CA PRO A 104 -41.96 0.95 -44.34
C PRO A 104 -43.01 1.86 -43.68
N GLY A 105 -42.76 3.16 -43.69
CA GLY A 105 -43.81 4.17 -43.68
C GLY A 105 -44.39 4.58 -42.32
N ASN A 106 -44.05 5.81 -41.94
CA ASN A 106 -44.92 6.82 -41.33
C ASN A 106 -45.96 6.35 -40.29
N THR A 107 -45.62 6.52 -39.01
CA THR A 107 -46.60 7.04 -38.05
C THR A 107 -46.00 8.22 -37.29
N ALA A 108 -46.61 9.39 -37.51
CA ALA A 108 -46.72 10.54 -36.62
C ALA A 108 -45.42 11.09 -35.99
N SER A 109 -44.91 12.24 -36.42
CA SER A 109 -45.53 13.54 -36.13
C SER A 109 -46.04 13.66 -34.68
N LEU A 110 -45.14 13.46 -33.70
CA LEU A 110 -45.23 13.98 -32.33
C LEU A 110 -43.86 13.67 -31.69
N HIS A 111 -42.85 14.54 -31.69
CA HIS A 111 -42.84 15.80 -30.98
C HIS A 111 -41.87 16.75 -31.69
N SER A 112 -42.45 17.78 -32.30
CA SER A 112 -41.88 19.11 -32.30
C SER A 112 -41.40 19.44 -30.89
N ASN A 113 -40.10 19.52 -30.69
CA ASN A 113 -39.46 20.41 -29.74
C ASN A 113 -38.02 20.62 -30.22
N ASP A 114 -37.94 21.43 -31.27
CA ASP A 114 -36.76 22.24 -31.54
C ASP A 114 -36.18 22.78 -30.21
N ARG A 115 -34.89 22.51 -30.01
CA ARG A 115 -33.93 23.39 -29.33
C ARG A 115 -34.19 23.64 -27.84
N ILE A 116 -33.62 22.78 -27.00
CA ILE A 116 -33.08 23.23 -25.71
C ILE A 116 -31.69 23.82 -26.01
N PRO A 117 -31.51 25.15 -26.05
CA PRO A 117 -30.18 25.73 -26.16
C PRO A 117 -29.37 25.39 -24.91
N LEU A 118 -28.11 25.03 -25.15
CA LEU A 118 -27.05 24.89 -24.16
C LEU A 118 -26.94 26.16 -23.26
N SER A 119 -26.59 25.92 -21.99
CA SER A 119 -25.93 26.83 -21.02
C SER A 119 -26.80 27.84 -20.25
N PRO A 120 -26.80 27.81 -18.90
CA PRO A 120 -26.90 29.01 -18.09
C PRO A 120 -25.50 29.66 -17.92
N PRO A 121 -25.42 31.01 -17.85
CA PRO A 121 -24.17 31.78 -17.83
C PRO A 121 -23.41 31.66 -16.48
N PRO A 122 -22.10 31.99 -16.45
CA PRO A 122 -21.34 32.13 -15.22
C PRO A 122 -21.63 33.48 -14.52
N ASP A 123 -21.35 33.50 -13.22
CA ASP A 123 -21.18 34.65 -12.32
C ASP A 123 -22.42 35.30 -11.69
N GLU A 124 -22.81 34.80 -10.50
CA GLU A 124 -23.13 35.66 -9.34
C GLU A 124 -22.64 34.98 -8.02
N PRO A 125 -22.12 35.74 -7.04
CA PRO A 125 -21.52 35.19 -5.83
C PRO A 125 -22.60 34.72 -4.84
N MET A 126 -22.86 33.42 -4.81
CA MET A 126 -23.73 32.79 -3.82
C MET A 126 -23.03 32.72 -2.45
N SER A 127 -23.50 33.58 -1.55
CA SER A 127 -23.24 33.56 -0.11
C SER A 127 -23.73 32.24 0.50
N HIS A 128 -22.81 31.33 0.83
CA HIS A 128 -23.12 30.15 1.63
C HIS A 128 -22.92 30.44 3.11
N SER A 129 -24.03 30.78 3.77
CA SER A 129 -24.16 30.75 5.23
C SER A 129 -24.03 29.31 5.72
N LEU A 130 -23.05 29.05 6.60
CA LEU A 130 -22.90 27.77 7.28
C LEU A 130 -24.03 27.62 8.32
N ALA A 131 -25.00 26.77 8.00
CA ALA A 131 -25.98 26.28 8.95
C ALA A 131 -25.26 25.51 10.06
N SER A 132 -25.29 26.08 11.26
CA SER A 132 -24.79 25.53 12.52
C SER A 132 -25.49 24.21 12.87
N VAL A 133 -24.82 23.08 12.63
CA VAL A 133 -25.20 21.79 13.23
C VAL A 133 -24.62 21.71 14.63
N LYS A 134 -25.53 21.65 15.60
CA LYS A 134 -25.32 21.51 17.04
C LYS A 134 -24.63 20.19 17.36
N GLY A 135 -23.39 20.26 17.86
CA GLY A 135 -22.79 19.20 18.67
C GLY A 135 -21.53 18.56 18.10
N GLN A 136 -20.38 19.22 18.27
CA GLN A 136 -19.09 18.59 18.60
C GLN A 136 -18.06 19.70 18.88
N GLU A 137 -17.55 19.76 20.11
CA GLU A 137 -16.40 20.58 20.46
C GLU A 137 -15.12 19.94 19.89
N PRO A 138 -14.30 20.65 19.09
CA PRO A 138 -12.94 20.23 18.80
C PRO A 138 -11.97 20.69 19.92
N PRO A 139 -10.91 19.93 20.20
CA PRO A 139 -10.00 20.17 21.33
C PRO A 139 -9.18 21.44 21.13
N ARG A 140 -9.02 22.21 22.21
CA ARG A 140 -8.21 23.43 22.26
C ARG A 140 -6.74 23.12 22.07
N GLU A 141 -6.12 23.80 21.12
CA GLU A 141 -4.67 23.94 21.01
C GLU A 141 -4.15 24.80 22.18
N GLU A 142 -3.75 24.16 23.27
CA GLU A 142 -3.01 24.84 24.32
C GLU A 142 -1.55 25.03 23.88
N SER A 143 -1.32 26.22 23.33
CA SER A 143 -0.02 26.86 23.34
C SER A 143 0.40 27.08 24.81
N ARG A 144 1.44 26.40 25.29
CA ARG A 144 2.23 26.91 26.42
C ARG A 144 3.69 26.50 26.34
N SER A 145 4.51 27.54 26.20
CA SER A 145 5.97 27.60 26.15
C SER A 145 6.65 27.03 27.41
N PRO A 146 7.97 26.72 27.35
CA PRO A 146 8.70 26.08 28.43
C PRO A 146 9.12 27.10 29.50
N SER A 147 9.17 26.68 30.77
CA SER A 147 9.80 27.44 31.85
C SER A 147 10.80 26.55 32.59
N ALA A 148 12.04 27.05 32.69
CA ALA A 148 13.17 26.45 33.38
C ALA A 148 13.17 26.76 34.90
N SER A 149 14.12 26.12 35.61
CA SER A 149 14.68 26.39 36.98
C SER A 149 13.71 26.20 38.17
N ASP A 150 14.03 25.64 39.34
CA ASP A 150 15.25 25.32 40.13
C ASP A 150 14.94 24.04 40.97
N GLY A 151 15.86 23.18 41.43
CA GLY A 151 16.99 23.45 42.33
C GLY A 151 16.56 23.30 43.79
N PHE A 152 16.75 22.12 44.40
CA PHE A 152 17.11 21.82 45.80
C PHE A 152 17.42 20.33 45.97
#